data_AF-A0A417USV6-F1
#
_entry.id   AF-A0A417USV6-F1
#
_cell.length_a   1.000
_cell.length_b   1.000
_cell.length_c   1.000
_cell.angle_alpha   90.00
_cell.angle_beta   90.00
_cell.angle_gamma   90.00
#
_symmetry.space_group_name_H-M   'P 1'
#
loop_
_entity.id
_entity.type
_entity.pdbx_description
1 polymer ?
#
loop_
_entity_poly.entity_id
_entity_poly.type
_entity_poly.pdbx_seq_one_letter_code
_entity_poly.pdbx_strand_id
1 'polypeptide(L)' 'MHMITLEIKDYCQECPEFDPEIRVIEKRYIGEKSKFDTTVQCRCAEKCERLYEFLKKEGGSD' A
#
# COMPACT_ATOMS: atom_id res chain seq x y z
N MET A 1 -21.43 -0.57 -6.93
CA MET A 1 -20.68 -1.31 -5.89
C MET A 1 -19.34 -0.60 -5.76
N HIS A 2 -18.98 -0.19 -4.54
CA HIS A 2 -17.70 0.43 -4.27
C HIS A 2 -16.81 -0.64 -3.67
N MET A 3 -15.66 -0.92 -4.30
CA MET A 3 -14.71 -1.90 -3.80
C MET A 3 -13.51 -1.17 -3.22
N ILE A 4 -13.10 -1.56 -2.01
CA ILE A 4 -11.92 -1.01 -1.33
C ILE A 4 -10.92 -2.15 -1.18
N THR A 5 -9.71 -1.95 -1.68
CA THR A 5 -8.59 -2.88 -1.59
C THR A 5 -7.48 -2.24 -0.77
N LEU A 6 -6.92 -3.00 0.17
CA LEU A 6 -5.76 -2.61 0.96
C LEU A 6 -4.54 -3.38 0.45
N GLU A 7 -3.60 -2.67 -0.15
CA GLU A 7 -2.30 -3.17 -0.62
C GLU A 7 -1.17 -2.63 0.27
N ILE A 8 -1.28 -2.91 1.56
CA ILE A 8 -0.29 -2.53 2.58
C ILE A 8 0.43 -3.80 3.02
N LYS A 9 1.75 -3.84 2.86
CA LYS A 9 2.59 -4.93 3.37
C LYS A 9 2.88 -4.73 4.86
N ASP A 10 3.13 -5.81 5.59
CA ASP A 10 3.34 -5.75 7.05
C ASP A 10 4.49 -4.83 7.44
N TYR A 11 5.61 -4.85 6.68
CA TYR A 11 6.76 -3.97 6.91
C TYR A 11 6.42 -2.47 6.78
N CYS A 12 5.33 -2.11 6.10
CA CYS A 12 4.89 -0.73 6.00
C CYS A 12 4.32 -0.21 7.32
N GLN A 13 3.81 -1.08 8.19
CA GLN A 13 3.24 -0.68 9.48
C GLN A 13 4.30 -0.25 10.48
N GLU A 14 5.50 -0.82 10.37
CA GLU A 14 6.66 -0.54 11.23
C GLU A 14 7.61 0.48 10.59
N CYS A 15 7.30 0.93 9.38
CA CYS A 15 8.13 1.89 8.66
C CYS A 15 7.92 3.31 9.20
N PRO A 16 8.96 4.00 9.70
CA PRO A 16 8.84 5.39 10.15
C PRO A 16 8.53 6.36 9.00
N GLU A 17 8.74 5.94 7.76
CA GLU A 17 8.43 6.68 6.54
C GLU A 17 7.15 6.17 5.85
N PHE A 18 6.25 5.54 6.60
CA PHE A 18 4.97 5.11 6.06
C PHE A 18 4.15 6.31 5.53
N ASP A 19 3.93 6.34 4.21
CA ASP A 19 3.08 7.32 3.53
C ASP A 19 1.97 6.58 2.75
N PRO A 20 0.69 6.65 3.18
CA PRO A 20 -0.40 6.01 2.48
C PRO A 20 -0.81 6.79 1.23
N GLU A 21 -0.91 6.11 0.10
CA GLU A 21 -1.44 6.65 -1.15
C GLU A 21 -2.80 6.00 -1.48
N ILE A 22 -3.79 6.84 -1.78
CA ILE A 22 -5.12 6.41 -2.20
C ILE A 22 -5.22 6.58 -3.71
N ARG A 23 -5.51 5.49 -4.41
CA ARG A 23 -5.81 5.47 -5.85
C ARG A 23 -7.26 5.11 -6.08
N VAL A 24 -7.98 5.96 -6.80
CA VAL A 24 -9.37 5.71 -7.17
C VAL A 24 -9.45 5.53 -8.68
N ILE A 25 -9.97 4.38 -9.11
CA ILE A 25 -10.18 4.04 -10.51
C ILE A 25 -11.68 4.01 -10.76
N GLU A 26 -12.17 4.91 -11.64
CA GLU A 26 -13.52 4.83 -12.17
C GLU A 26 -13.53 3.89 -13.38
N LYS A 27 -14.28 2.80 -13.30
CA LYS A 27 -14.59 1.92 -14.42
C LYS A 27 -15.99 2.24 -14.93
N ARG A 28 -16.07 2.79 -16.14
CA ARG A 28 -17.33 3.11 -16.82
C ARG A 28 -17.48 2.25 -18.07
N TYR A 29 -18.55 1.48 -18.13
CA TYR A 29 -18.95 0.72 -19.32
C TYR A 29 -20.22 1.35 -19.91
N ILE A 30 -20.34 1.35 -21.24
CA ILE A 30 -21.50 1.93 -21.93
C ILE A 30 -22.76 1.19 -21.49
N GLY A 31 -23.75 1.92 -20.97
CA GLY A 31 -25.01 1.37 -20.49
C GLY A 31 -25.00 0.82 -19.05
N GLU A 32 -23.85 0.82 -18.37
CA GLU A 32 -23.75 0.44 -16.95
C GLU A 32 -23.53 1.65 -16.03
N LYS A 33 -23.86 1.48 -14.75
CA LYS A 33 -23.48 2.41 -13.69
C LYS A 33 -21.96 2.38 -13.50
N SER A 34 -21.35 3.55 -13.27
CA SER A 34 -19.93 3.64 -12.89
C SER A 34 -19.63 2.76 -11.68
N LYS A 35 -18.51 2.04 -11.76
CA LYS A 35 -17.92 1.28 -10.66
C LYS A 35 -16.67 2.02 -10.21
N PHE A 36 -16.49 2.14 -8.91
CA PHE A 36 -15.34 2.81 -8.31
C PHE A 36 -14.56 1.80 -7.50
N ASP A 37 -13.30 1.63 -7.88
CA ASP A 37 -12.35 0.78 -7.18
C ASP A 37 -11.34 1.69 -6.49
N THR A 38 -11.27 1.60 -5.16
CA THR A 38 -10.30 2.35 -4.34
C THR A 38 -9.23 1.39 -3.88
N THR A 39 -7.97 1.70 -4.16
CA THR A 39 -6.80 0.98 -3.63
C THR A 39 -6.05 1.91 -2.69
N VAL A 40 -5.81 1.45 -1.47
CA VAL A 40 -4.91 2.11 -0.52
C VAL A 40 -3.61 1.33 -0.49
N GLN A 41 -2.50 2.00 -0.75
CA GLN A 41 -1.18 1.38 -0.81
C GLN A 41 -0.14 2.20 -0.04
N CYS A 42 0.99 1.59 0.31
CA CYS A 42 2.14 2.36 0.80
C CYS A 42 2.89 2.97 -0.38
N ARG A 43 2.93 4.31 -0.47
CA ARG A 43 3.61 5.03 -1.54
C ARG A 43 5.09 4.65 -1.65
N CYS A 44 5.74 4.55 -0.50
CA CYS A 44 7.17 4.32 -0.38
C CYS A 44 7.49 2.86 0.02
N ALA A 45 6.70 1.89 -0.44
CA ALA A 45 6.83 0.48 -0.05
C ALA A 45 8.27 -0.06 -0.21
N GLU A 46 8.92 0.23 -1.33
CA GLU A 46 10.31 -0.20 -1.57
C GLU A 46 11.31 0.41 -0.57
N LYS A 47 11.12 1.67 -0.17
CA LYS A 47 11.98 2.32 0.82
C LYS A 47 11.76 1.71 2.20
N CYS A 48 10.51 1.45 2.55
CA CYS A 48 10.15 0.77 3.78
C CYS A 48 10.68 -0.66 3.85
N GLU A 49 10.65 -1.40 2.73
CA GLU A 49 11.22 -2.74 2.63
C GLU A 49 12.74 -2.73 2.89
N ARG A 50 13.47 -1.78 2.28
CA ARG A 50 14.92 -1.65 2.51
C ARG A 50 15.26 -1.30 3.95
N LEU A 51 14.48 -0.41 4.59
CA LEU A 51 14.66 -0.05 6.00
C LEU A 51 14.37 -1.25 6.91
N TYR A 52 13.28 -1.97 6.64
CA TYR A 52 12.93 -3.18 7.37
C TYR A 52 14.03 -4.24 7.29
N GLU A 53 14.55 -4.50 6.09
CA GLU A 53 15.66 -5.44 5.88
C GLU A 53 16.96 -4.99 6.56
N PHE A 54 17.24 -3.68 6.58
CA PHE A 54 18.38 -3.13 7.30
C PHE A 54 18.25 -3.34 8.82
N LEU A 55 17.12 -2.94 9.40
CA LEU A 55 16.85 -3.09 10.84
C LEU A 55 16.86 -4.56 11.27
N LYS A 56 16.31 -5.46 10.45
CA LYS A 56 16.32 -6.89 10.69
C LYS A 56 17.74 -7.49 10.69
N LYS A 57 18.64 -6.96 9.87
CA LYS A 57 20.06 -7.40 9.82
C LYS A 57 20.87 -6.88 11.01
N GLU A 58 20.67 -5.62 11.39
CA GLU A 58 21.38 -5.01 12.53
C GLU A 58 20.85 -5.51 13.88
N GLY A 59 19.57 -5.82 13.98
CA GLY A 59 18.94 -6.41 15.17
C GLY A 59 19.22 -7.90 15.38
N GLY A 60 19.99 -8.53 14.48
CA GLY A 60 20.38 -9.95 14.52
C GLY A 60 21.78 -10.20 15.08
N SER A 61 22.31 -9.31 15.92
CA SER A 61 23.53 -9.54 16.70
C SER A 61 23.13 -9.90 18.13
N ASP A 62 22.85 -11.17 18.38
CA ASP A 62 22.83 -11.77 19.72
C ASP A 62 23.91 -12.85 19.77
#